data_AF-A0A1T5N703-F1
#
_entry.id   AF-A0A1T5N703-F1
#
_cell.length_a   1.000
_cell.length_b   1.000
_cell.length_c   1.000
_cell.angle_alpha   90.00
_cell.angle_beta   90.00
_cell.angle_gamma   90.00
#
_symmetry.space_group_name_H-M   'P 1'
#
loop_
_entity.id
_entity.type
_entity.pdbx_description
1 polymer ?
#
loop_
_entity_poly.entity_id
_entity_poly.type
_entity_poly.pdbx_seq_one_letter_code
_entity_poly.pdbx_strand_id
1 'polypeptide(L)'
;MKNTILIIAAACLTGCTSIRLTIPDAFRQQATMQHVNGARGNKMSFDHFMTSRIKRGIHLSYPGWGGRGFFLENLLWNKIGIQKSESVTKEKAKFSYTLSDGNHSVEVYADEKEVTKKLEYEVINGQGPFSGFEQLQQYKYVFSALIGVDTTQESKNWELLMTNIYDRKAENDKNPFTYIRQEDNGLATNGIDTIFIKPLSIKNTALPDGKTGKLPFKLLSGYELSTSDGVVAIIDMIDRNIWFYNELDATGKLNISAIATAILARKVHDAKW
;
A
#
# COMPACT_ATOMS: atom_id res chain seq x y z
N MET A 1 49.26 -12.36 19.08
CA MET A 1 48.22 -11.30 18.99
C MET A 1 47.07 -11.82 18.13
N LYS A 2 46.15 -12.60 18.73
CA LYS A 2 44.92 -13.13 18.14
C LYS A 2 43.84 -12.69 19.11
N ASN A 3 43.04 -11.67 18.77
CA ASN A 3 41.75 -11.34 19.40
C ASN A 3 41.10 -10.03 18.91
N THR A 4 41.72 -9.30 17.97
CA THR A 4 41.18 -8.01 17.51
C THR A 4 40.13 -8.08 16.39
N ILE A 5 39.77 -9.27 15.88
CA ILE A 5 38.84 -9.41 14.74
C ILE A 5 37.38 -9.61 15.18
N LEU A 6 37.11 -9.89 16.47
CA LEU A 6 35.77 -10.27 16.93
C LEU A 6 34.86 -9.10 17.36
N ILE A 7 35.36 -7.85 17.39
CA ILE A 7 34.59 -6.69 17.88
C ILE A 7 33.83 -5.96 16.74
N ILE A 8 34.21 -6.14 15.48
CA ILE A 8 33.55 -5.46 14.35
C ILE A 8 32.25 -6.18 13.93
N ALA A 9 32.10 -7.47 14.23
CA ALA A 9 30.90 -8.24 13.88
C ALA A 9 29.68 -8.01 14.80
N ALA A 10 29.86 -7.36 15.96
CA ALA A 10 28.79 -7.13 16.94
C ALA A 10 28.11 -5.76 16.79
N ALA A 11 28.67 -4.82 16.01
CA ALA A 11 28.12 -3.47 15.87
C ALA A 11 26.99 -3.35 14.82
N CYS A 12 26.69 -4.42 14.06
CA CYS A 12 25.64 -4.41 13.03
C CYS A 12 24.27 -4.94 13.49
N LEU A 13 24.06 -5.19 14.80
CA LEU A 13 22.86 -5.87 15.30
C LEU A 13 21.90 -5.04 16.16
N THR A 14 22.06 -3.71 16.25
CA THR A 14 21.09 -2.86 16.96
C THR A 14 20.77 -1.60 16.17
N GLY A 15 19.83 -1.72 15.25
CA GLY A 15 19.36 -0.62 14.43
C GLY A 15 17.97 -0.85 13.85
N CYS A 16 17.00 -1.29 14.66
CA CYS A 16 15.58 -1.04 14.34
C CYS A 16 15.37 0.48 14.40
N THR A 17 15.66 1.16 13.30
CA THR A 17 15.26 2.56 13.12
C THR A 17 13.74 2.56 13.01
N SER A 18 13.05 2.91 14.10
CA SER A 18 11.60 3.05 14.10
C SER A 18 11.24 4.33 13.36
N ILE A 19 11.10 4.21 12.04
CA ILE A 19 10.51 5.26 11.23
C ILE A 19 9.06 5.41 11.71
N ARG A 20 8.66 6.60 12.16
CA ARG A 20 7.29 6.88 12.60
C ARG A 20 6.62 7.89 11.67
N LEU A 21 5.31 7.74 11.47
CA LEU A 21 4.52 8.75 10.77
C LEU A 21 4.47 10.03 11.61
N THR A 22 4.84 11.16 11.01
CA THR A 22 4.69 12.46 11.67
C THR A 22 3.29 12.98 11.42
N ILE A 23 2.45 12.95 12.45
CA ILE A 23 1.09 13.50 12.42
C ILE A 23 1.13 14.96 12.90
N PRO A 24 0.46 15.89 12.20
CA PRO A 24 0.39 17.28 12.63
C PRO A 24 -0.12 17.40 14.07
N ASP A 25 0.55 18.21 14.90
CA ASP A 25 0.22 18.33 16.32
C ASP A 25 -1.21 18.84 16.55
N ALA A 26 -1.71 19.71 15.67
CA ALA A 26 -3.09 20.19 15.70
C ALA A 26 -4.12 19.05 15.57
N PHE A 27 -3.86 18.07 14.70
CA PHE A 27 -4.72 16.89 14.57
C PHE A 27 -4.54 15.94 15.75
N ARG A 28 -3.31 15.74 16.22
CA ARG A 28 -3.01 14.88 17.38
C ARG A 28 -3.77 15.32 18.65
N GLN A 29 -3.97 16.61 18.85
CA GLN A 29 -4.73 17.14 19.99
C GLN A 29 -6.24 16.84 19.91
N GLN A 30 -6.77 16.63 18.71
CA GLN A 30 -8.20 16.41 18.44
C GLN A 30 -8.50 14.98 18.01
N ALA A 31 -7.52 14.08 18.09
CA ALA A 31 -7.64 12.71 17.63
C ALA A 31 -7.21 11.69 18.68
N THR A 32 -7.89 10.56 18.70
CA THR A 32 -7.56 9.41 19.53
C THR A 32 -6.85 8.36 18.70
N MET A 33 -5.68 7.92 19.16
CA MET A 33 -4.90 6.86 18.52
C MET A 33 -5.36 5.49 19.01
N GLN A 34 -5.59 4.58 18.07
CA GLN A 34 -5.92 3.19 18.33
C GLN A 34 -4.97 2.27 17.55
N HIS A 35 -4.25 1.41 18.25
CA HIS A 35 -3.32 0.47 17.63
C HIS A 35 -4.04 -0.79 17.14
N VAL A 36 -3.79 -1.18 15.89
CA VAL A 36 -4.41 -2.35 15.24
C VAL A 36 -3.56 -3.59 15.46
N ASN A 37 -3.98 -4.42 16.41
CA ASN A 37 -3.39 -5.73 16.60
C ASN A 37 -3.76 -6.64 15.42
N GLY A 38 -2.79 -7.36 14.88
CA GLY A 38 -3.03 -8.36 13.83
C GLY A 38 -3.34 -7.79 12.44
N ALA A 39 -2.93 -6.55 12.13
CA ALA A 39 -3.15 -5.90 10.81
C ALA A 39 -2.75 -6.79 9.60
N ARG A 40 -1.67 -7.57 9.73
CA ARG A 40 -1.22 -8.54 8.70
C ARG A 40 -1.62 -9.99 8.99
N GLY A 41 -2.36 -10.21 10.06
CA GLY A 41 -2.81 -11.52 10.49
C GLY A 41 -4.08 -11.98 9.76
N ASN A 42 -4.69 -13.03 10.31
CA ASN A 42 -5.99 -13.52 9.88
C ASN A 42 -7.15 -12.91 10.68
N LYS A 43 -6.85 -12.01 11.63
CA LYS A 43 -7.82 -11.32 12.50
C LYS A 43 -7.20 -10.00 12.95
N MET A 44 -8.00 -8.95 12.95
CA MET A 44 -7.64 -7.63 13.49
C MET A 44 -8.48 -7.30 14.71
N SER A 45 -7.89 -6.58 15.65
CA SER A 45 -8.62 -6.05 16.81
C SER A 45 -7.98 -4.78 17.33
N PHE A 46 -8.79 -3.80 17.68
CA PHE A 46 -8.36 -2.53 18.26
C PHE A 46 -9.52 -1.95 19.08
N ASP A 47 -9.20 -1.44 20.27
CA ASP A 47 -10.21 -0.94 21.21
C ASP A 47 -11.36 -1.95 21.41
N HIS A 48 -12.59 -1.59 21.02
CA HIS A 48 -13.78 -2.46 21.06
C HIS A 48 -14.12 -3.11 19.69
N PHE A 49 -13.38 -2.78 18.64
CA PHE A 49 -13.57 -3.32 17.30
C PHE A 49 -12.82 -4.63 17.10
N MET A 50 -13.50 -5.62 16.53
CA MET A 50 -12.92 -6.93 16.22
C MET A 50 -13.37 -7.42 14.86
N THR A 51 -12.43 -7.94 14.06
CA THR A 51 -12.80 -8.64 12.84
C THR A 51 -13.08 -10.11 13.11
N SER A 52 -13.95 -10.72 12.31
CA SER A 52 -13.96 -12.17 12.12
C SER A 52 -12.67 -12.61 11.41
N ARG A 53 -12.51 -13.92 11.23
CA ARG A 53 -11.36 -14.45 10.50
C ARG A 53 -11.41 -13.96 9.05
N ILE A 54 -10.34 -13.29 8.61
CA ILE A 54 -10.19 -12.79 7.25
C ILE A 54 -10.11 -13.99 6.30
N LYS A 55 -11.18 -14.21 5.55
CA LYS A 55 -11.29 -15.26 4.53
C LYS A 55 -10.64 -14.73 3.26
N ARG A 56 -9.39 -15.13 3.03
CA ARG A 56 -8.66 -14.81 1.80
C ARG A 56 -9.04 -15.80 0.71
N GLY A 57 -9.51 -15.29 -0.42
CA GLY A 57 -9.80 -16.06 -1.62
C GLY A 57 -8.53 -16.41 -2.39
N ILE A 58 -8.71 -16.86 -3.64
CA ILE A 58 -7.60 -17.26 -4.50
C ILE A 58 -6.70 -16.06 -4.78
N HIS A 59 -5.43 -16.18 -4.39
CA HIS A 59 -4.37 -15.25 -4.76
C HIS A 59 -3.70 -15.80 -6.03
N LEU A 60 -3.94 -15.14 -7.16
CA LEU A 60 -3.40 -15.54 -8.46
C LEU A 60 -2.32 -14.54 -8.86
N SER A 61 -1.08 -15.03 -9.02
CA SER A 61 -0.02 -14.33 -9.74
C SER A 61 0.30 -15.14 -10.98
N TYR A 62 0.21 -14.52 -12.15
CA TYR A 62 0.50 -15.19 -13.41
C TYR A 62 1.21 -14.26 -14.38
N PRO A 63 2.15 -14.79 -15.18
CA PRO A 63 2.68 -14.05 -16.30
C PRO A 63 1.53 -13.78 -17.27
N GLY A 64 1.27 -12.51 -17.55
CA GLY A 64 0.38 -12.12 -18.63
C GLY A 64 0.96 -12.55 -19.97
N TRP A 65 0.11 -12.69 -20.97
CA TRP A 65 0.51 -12.78 -22.37
C TRP A 65 1.05 -11.39 -22.79
N GLY A 66 2.28 -11.12 -22.37
CA GLY A 66 3.11 -9.97 -22.72
C GLY A 66 4.27 -10.48 -23.55
N GLY A 67 4.57 -9.77 -24.63
CA GLY A 67 5.38 -10.33 -25.69
C GLY A 67 4.97 -9.73 -27.01
N ARG A 68 5.13 -8.41 -27.15
CA ARG A 68 5.53 -7.92 -28.47
C ARG A 68 6.73 -8.77 -28.86
N GLY A 69 6.59 -9.57 -29.91
CA GLY A 69 7.71 -10.31 -30.45
C GLY A 69 8.71 -9.28 -30.97
N PHE A 70 9.66 -8.87 -30.14
CA PHE A 70 10.73 -7.94 -30.50
C PHE A 70 11.74 -8.60 -31.44
N PHE A 71 11.31 -9.57 -32.26
CA PHE A 71 12.19 -10.37 -33.11
C PHE A 71 13.06 -9.49 -34.02
N LEU A 72 12.44 -8.53 -34.72
CA LEU A 72 13.17 -7.60 -35.59
C LEU A 72 14.08 -6.64 -34.82
N GLU A 73 13.63 -6.17 -33.66
CA GLU A 73 14.43 -5.28 -32.82
C GLU A 73 15.62 -6.04 -32.21
N ASN A 74 15.42 -7.27 -31.75
CA ASN A 74 16.45 -8.16 -31.23
C ASN A 74 17.47 -8.55 -32.30
N LEU A 75 17.09 -8.67 -33.58
CA LEU A 75 18.09 -8.86 -34.65
C LEU A 75 19.11 -7.71 -34.72
N LEU A 76 18.73 -6.49 -34.35
CA LEU A 76 19.64 -5.34 -34.27
C LEU A 76 20.35 -5.29 -32.91
N TRP A 77 19.60 -5.39 -31.80
CA TRP A 77 20.15 -5.33 -30.45
C TRP A 77 21.13 -6.47 -30.16
N ASN A 78 20.88 -7.68 -30.69
CA ASN A 78 21.76 -8.83 -30.52
C ASN A 78 23.13 -8.60 -31.17
N LYS A 79 23.23 -7.78 -32.24
CA LYS A 79 24.53 -7.42 -32.85
C LYS A 79 25.42 -6.63 -31.89
N ILE A 80 24.82 -5.89 -30.98
CA ILE A 80 25.54 -5.15 -29.92
C ILE A 80 25.46 -5.88 -28.57
N GLY A 81 25.07 -7.15 -28.57
CA GLY A 81 25.06 -8.01 -27.39
C GLY A 81 23.91 -7.77 -26.41
N ILE A 82 22.84 -7.07 -26.82
CA ILE A 82 21.68 -6.75 -25.98
C ILE A 82 20.46 -7.52 -26.48
N GLN A 83 19.70 -8.10 -25.57
CA GLN A 83 18.42 -8.75 -25.83
C GLN A 83 17.31 -7.96 -25.14
N LYS A 84 16.19 -7.78 -25.84
CA LYS A 84 15.02 -7.06 -25.35
C LYS A 84 13.85 -8.02 -25.14
N SER A 85 13.27 -8.00 -23.96
CA SER A 85 12.07 -8.76 -23.58
C SER A 85 11.01 -7.84 -22.96
N GLU A 86 9.77 -8.31 -22.92
CA GLU A 86 8.67 -7.65 -22.22
C GLU A 86 8.07 -8.64 -21.22
N SER A 87 8.03 -8.24 -19.96
CA SER A 87 7.35 -8.99 -18.92
C SER A 87 6.06 -8.29 -18.53
N VAL A 88 5.00 -9.09 -18.38
CA VAL A 88 3.73 -8.64 -17.84
C VAL A 88 3.41 -9.54 -16.66
N THR A 89 3.25 -8.95 -15.49
CA THR A 89 2.82 -9.65 -14.27
C THR A 89 1.43 -9.18 -13.93
N LYS A 90 0.52 -10.13 -13.71
CA LYS A 90 -0.84 -9.85 -13.25
C LYS A 90 -1.04 -10.52 -11.92
N GLU A 91 -1.46 -9.75 -10.93
CA GLU A 91 -1.76 -10.24 -9.60
C GLU A 91 -3.19 -9.91 -9.23
N LYS A 92 -3.89 -10.87 -8.62
CA LYS A 92 -5.26 -10.70 -8.14
C LYS A 92 -5.41 -11.33 -6.75
N ALA A 93 -6.04 -10.61 -5.85
CA ALA A 93 -6.41 -11.14 -4.54
C ALA A 93 -7.82 -10.70 -4.17
N LYS A 94 -8.52 -11.57 -3.45
CA LYS A 94 -9.83 -11.25 -2.86
C LYS A 94 -9.83 -11.62 -1.40
N PHE A 95 -10.55 -10.87 -0.58
CA PHE A 95 -10.75 -11.24 0.81
C PHE A 95 -12.10 -10.73 1.33
N SER A 96 -12.61 -11.40 2.36
CA SER A 96 -13.82 -10.99 3.05
C SER A 96 -13.72 -11.24 4.54
N TYR A 97 -14.40 -10.40 5.32
CA TYR A 97 -14.54 -10.56 6.76
C TYR A 97 -15.71 -9.72 7.27
N THR A 98 -16.03 -9.89 8.55
CA THR A 98 -17.01 -9.07 9.26
C THR A 98 -16.24 -8.26 10.29
N LEU A 99 -16.52 -6.97 10.43
CA LEU A 99 -16.03 -6.13 11.53
C LEU A 99 -17.21 -5.89 12.47
N SER A 100 -16.99 -6.01 13.77
CA SER A 100 -18.01 -5.73 14.78
C SER A 100 -17.46 -4.83 15.88
N ASP A 101 -18.31 -3.95 16.40
CA ASP A 101 -18.09 -3.10 17.58
C ASP A 101 -18.71 -3.72 18.85
N GLY A 102 -19.25 -4.95 18.75
CA GLY A 102 -19.99 -5.65 19.81
C GLY A 102 -21.51 -5.51 19.72
N ASN A 103 -22.03 -4.44 19.12
CA ASN A 103 -23.47 -4.18 18.97
C ASN A 103 -23.94 -4.25 17.50
N HIS A 104 -23.09 -3.79 16.60
CA HIS A 104 -23.28 -3.72 15.16
C HIS A 104 -22.18 -4.53 14.46
N SER A 105 -22.50 -4.95 13.24
CA SER A 105 -21.56 -5.63 12.36
C SER A 105 -21.64 -5.09 10.94
N VAL A 106 -20.48 -5.05 10.30
CA VAL A 106 -20.34 -4.69 8.89
C VAL A 106 -19.57 -5.79 8.18
N GLU A 107 -20.05 -6.19 7.01
CA GLU A 107 -19.38 -7.13 6.13
C GLU A 107 -18.49 -6.38 5.13
N VAL A 108 -17.25 -6.79 5.03
CA VAL A 108 -16.27 -6.22 4.10
C VAL A 108 -15.92 -7.26 3.05
N TYR A 109 -16.11 -6.93 1.78
CA TYR A 109 -15.71 -7.73 0.62
C TYR A 109 -14.76 -6.92 -0.24
N ALA A 110 -13.54 -7.40 -0.44
CA ALA A 110 -12.51 -6.66 -1.16
C ALA A 110 -11.91 -7.46 -2.33
N ASP A 111 -11.51 -6.73 -3.37
CA ASP A 111 -10.85 -7.19 -4.59
C ASP A 111 -9.66 -6.28 -4.89
N GLU A 112 -8.49 -6.88 -5.06
CA GLU A 112 -7.23 -6.24 -5.44
C GLU A 112 -6.78 -6.77 -6.80
N LYS A 113 -6.40 -5.86 -7.70
CA LYS A 113 -5.87 -6.19 -9.02
C LYS A 113 -4.64 -5.33 -9.29
N GLU A 114 -3.54 -5.99 -9.61
CA GLU A 114 -2.33 -5.34 -10.10
C GLU A 114 -1.98 -5.86 -11.50
N VAL A 115 -1.58 -4.94 -12.37
CA VAL A 115 -0.94 -5.24 -13.64
C VAL A 115 0.33 -4.41 -13.74
N THR A 116 1.46 -5.10 -13.77
CA THR A 116 2.78 -4.49 -13.95
C THR A 116 3.34 -4.93 -15.29
N LYS A 117 3.74 -3.97 -16.12
CA LYS A 117 4.37 -4.19 -17.42
C LYS A 117 5.73 -3.55 -17.45
N LYS A 118 6.75 -4.35 -17.70
CA LYS A 118 8.14 -3.93 -17.79
C LYS A 118 8.74 -4.33 -19.12
N LEU A 119 9.74 -3.55 -19.51
CA LEU A 119 10.59 -3.83 -20.64
C LEU A 119 11.97 -4.12 -20.10
N GLU A 120 12.52 -5.27 -20.45
CA GLU A 120 13.77 -5.79 -19.93
C GLU A 120 14.81 -5.73 -21.04
N TYR A 121 16.01 -5.28 -20.67
CA TYR A 121 17.18 -5.27 -21.53
C TYR A 121 18.25 -6.10 -20.84
N GLU A 122 18.66 -7.20 -21.46
CA GLU A 122 19.65 -8.13 -20.91
C GLU A 122 20.87 -8.21 -21.82
N VAL A 123 22.07 -8.31 -21.25
CA VAL A 123 23.29 -8.56 -22.03
C VAL A 123 23.43 -10.06 -22.26
N ILE A 124 23.48 -10.49 -23.53
CA ILE A 124 23.42 -11.90 -23.97
C ILE A 124 24.51 -12.78 -23.34
N ASN A 125 25.66 -12.21 -22.97
CA ASN A 125 26.78 -12.91 -22.33
C ASN A 125 27.20 -12.30 -20.99
N GLY A 126 26.37 -11.45 -20.37
CA GLY A 126 26.69 -10.77 -19.13
C GLY A 126 26.41 -11.63 -17.91
N GLN A 127 27.44 -12.14 -17.25
CA GLN A 127 27.32 -12.76 -15.92
C GLN A 127 27.51 -11.69 -14.84
N GLY A 128 26.45 -11.32 -14.13
CA GLY A 128 26.51 -10.45 -12.95
C GLY A 128 25.19 -9.73 -12.66
N PRO A 129 25.00 -9.18 -11.44
CA PRO A 129 23.75 -8.53 -11.02
C PRO A 129 23.44 -7.20 -11.73
N PHE A 130 24.35 -6.70 -12.58
CA PHE A 130 24.19 -5.48 -13.38
C PHE A 130 24.11 -5.76 -14.89
N SER A 131 23.93 -7.03 -15.29
CA SER A 131 23.86 -7.42 -16.70
C SER A 131 22.52 -7.10 -17.38
N GLY A 132 21.57 -6.52 -16.65
CA GLY A 132 20.27 -6.17 -17.19
C GLY A 132 19.68 -4.90 -16.60
N PHE A 133 18.76 -4.31 -17.34
CA PHE A 133 18.03 -3.11 -16.97
C PHE A 133 16.53 -3.30 -17.21
N GLU A 134 15.72 -2.97 -16.21
CA GLU A 134 14.26 -3.01 -16.30
C GLU A 134 13.70 -1.59 -16.43
N GLN A 135 12.83 -1.39 -17.40
CA GLN A 135 12.14 -0.13 -17.64
C GLN A 135 10.64 -0.31 -17.44
N LEU A 136 10.07 0.38 -16.44
CA LEU A 136 8.63 0.38 -16.21
C LEU A 136 7.90 1.04 -17.39
N GLN A 137 6.97 0.30 -17.98
CA GLN A 137 6.12 0.78 -19.09
C GLN A 137 4.72 1.14 -18.61
N GLN A 138 4.13 0.28 -17.79
CA GLN A 138 2.78 0.47 -17.27
C GLN A 138 2.64 -0.16 -15.89
N TYR A 139 1.96 0.55 -15.00
CA TYR A 139 1.55 0.05 -13.70
C TYR A 139 0.07 0.39 -13.52
N LYS A 140 -0.74 -0.60 -13.17
CA LYS A 140 -2.15 -0.41 -12.88
C LYS A 140 -2.50 -1.20 -11.65
N TYR A 141 -2.72 -0.49 -10.56
CA TYR A 141 -3.25 -1.05 -9.33
C TYR A 141 -4.65 -0.51 -9.08
N VAL A 142 -5.56 -1.42 -8.74
CA VAL A 142 -6.94 -1.11 -8.38
C VAL A 142 -7.28 -1.94 -7.15
N PHE A 143 -7.67 -1.25 -6.09
CA PHE A 143 -8.27 -1.82 -4.91
C PHE A 143 -9.72 -1.37 -4.82
N SER A 144 -10.62 -2.32 -4.58
CA SER A 144 -12.02 -2.03 -4.35
C SER A 144 -12.53 -2.82 -3.16
N ALA A 145 -13.36 -2.20 -2.33
CA ALA A 145 -14.07 -2.92 -1.27
C ALA A 145 -15.53 -2.47 -1.18
N LEU A 146 -16.43 -3.42 -0.96
CA LEU A 146 -17.82 -3.20 -0.58
C LEU A 146 -17.92 -3.41 0.92
N ILE A 147 -18.46 -2.43 1.64
CA ILE A 147 -18.69 -2.48 3.07
C ILE A 147 -20.20 -2.41 3.27
N GLY A 148 -20.81 -3.56 3.54
CA GLY A 148 -22.23 -3.70 3.81
C GLY A 148 -22.52 -3.63 5.31
N VAL A 149 -23.45 -2.79 5.73
CA VAL A 149 -23.88 -2.69 7.12
C VAL A 149 -25.09 -3.62 7.34
N ASP A 150 -25.10 -4.39 8.42
CA ASP A 150 -26.11 -5.44 8.61
C ASP A 150 -27.52 -4.87 8.93
N THR A 151 -28.34 -4.82 7.87
CA THR A 151 -29.80 -5.01 7.69
C THR A 151 -30.85 -4.52 8.71
N THR A 152 -30.53 -3.73 9.74
CA THR A 152 -31.56 -3.12 10.62
C THR A 152 -31.67 -1.60 10.53
N GLN A 153 -30.72 -0.95 9.85
CA GLN A 153 -30.75 0.49 9.59
C GLN A 153 -30.77 0.73 8.09
N GLU A 154 -31.41 1.81 7.64
CA GLU A 154 -31.37 2.33 6.25
C GLU A 154 -29.96 2.79 5.82
N SER A 155 -28.91 2.23 6.39
CA SER A 155 -27.52 2.55 6.08
C SER A 155 -27.13 1.95 4.74
N LYS A 156 -26.82 2.83 3.79
CA LYS A 156 -26.35 2.48 2.46
C LYS A 156 -24.96 1.83 2.54
N ASN A 157 -24.74 0.83 1.69
CA ASN A 157 -23.44 0.19 1.54
C ASN A 157 -22.38 1.22 1.12
N TRP A 158 -21.20 1.13 1.70
CA TRP A 158 -20.05 1.94 1.30
C TRP A 158 -19.25 1.21 0.23
N GLU A 159 -18.93 1.94 -0.84
CA GLU A 159 -18.06 1.49 -1.92
C GLU A 159 -16.73 2.24 -1.83
N LEU A 160 -15.66 1.49 -1.61
CA LEU A 160 -14.29 1.96 -1.54
C LEU A 160 -13.58 1.64 -2.86
N LEU A 161 -12.89 2.64 -3.43
CA LEU A 161 -12.06 2.49 -4.62
C LEU A 161 -10.75 3.25 -4.41
N MET A 162 -9.62 2.57 -4.58
CA MET A 162 -8.30 3.18 -4.64
C MET A 162 -7.59 2.73 -5.92
N THR A 163 -6.89 3.67 -6.55
CA THR A 163 -6.19 3.40 -7.81
C THR A 163 -4.80 4.03 -7.81
N ASN A 164 -3.90 3.38 -8.54
CA ASN A 164 -2.57 3.88 -8.83
C ASN A 164 -2.20 3.43 -10.23
N ILE A 165 -2.24 4.39 -11.15
CA ILE A 165 -2.11 4.17 -12.57
C ILE A 165 -0.92 4.99 -13.05
N TYR A 166 0.02 4.32 -13.68
CA TYR A 166 1.13 4.92 -14.39
C TYR A 166 1.18 4.34 -15.80
N ASP A 167 1.23 5.21 -16.79
CA ASP A 167 1.46 4.82 -18.17
C ASP A 167 2.50 5.74 -18.78
N ARG A 168 3.68 5.17 -19.03
CA ARG A 168 4.84 5.90 -19.53
C ARG A 168 4.55 6.67 -20.81
N LYS A 169 3.72 6.10 -21.70
CA LYS A 169 3.40 6.73 -22.98
C LYS A 169 2.41 7.87 -22.82
N ALA A 170 1.39 7.67 -21.97
CA ALA A 170 0.39 8.69 -21.69
C ALA A 170 1.02 9.90 -20.96
N GLU A 171 1.96 9.65 -20.05
CA GLU A 171 2.66 10.70 -19.28
C GLU A 171 3.87 11.31 -20.00
N ASN A 172 4.23 10.78 -21.18
CA ASN A 172 5.41 11.19 -21.94
C ASN A 172 6.72 11.17 -21.10
N ASP A 173 6.85 10.15 -20.24
CA ASP A 173 7.97 10.05 -19.31
C ASP A 173 9.25 9.54 -20.01
N LYS A 174 10.25 10.43 -20.05
CA LYS A 174 11.56 10.18 -20.65
C LYS A 174 12.55 9.54 -19.69
N ASN A 175 12.28 9.49 -18.38
CA ASN A 175 13.21 8.97 -17.38
C ASN A 175 13.22 7.42 -17.39
N PRO A 176 14.32 6.75 -17.78
CA PRO A 176 14.36 5.30 -17.81
C PRO A 176 14.23 4.69 -16.40
N PHE A 177 14.66 5.40 -15.36
CA PHE A 177 14.69 4.92 -13.97
C PHE A 177 13.42 5.22 -13.17
N THR A 178 12.29 5.47 -13.84
CA THR A 178 11.02 5.69 -13.15
C THR A 178 10.59 4.43 -12.41
N TYR A 179 10.30 4.59 -11.12
CA TYR A 179 9.79 3.55 -10.25
C TYR A 179 8.30 3.78 -9.97
N ILE A 180 7.63 2.71 -9.55
CA ILE A 180 6.22 2.76 -9.15
C ILE A 180 6.09 3.66 -7.92
N ARG A 181 5.34 4.75 -8.04
CA ARG A 181 4.98 5.57 -6.88
C ARG A 181 4.06 4.75 -6.00
N GLN A 182 4.28 4.72 -4.68
CA GLN A 182 3.40 4.02 -3.74
C GLN A 182 2.23 4.91 -3.28
N GLU A 183 1.87 5.93 -4.05
CA GLU A 183 0.90 6.96 -3.67
C GLU A 183 -0.48 6.61 -4.26
N ASP A 184 -1.17 5.63 -3.69
CA ASP A 184 -2.53 5.27 -4.09
C ASP A 184 -3.51 6.36 -3.66
N ASN A 185 -4.35 6.83 -4.57
CA ASN A 185 -5.43 7.77 -4.25
C ASN A 185 -6.77 7.06 -4.39
N GLY A 186 -7.74 7.45 -3.57
CA GLY A 186 -9.05 6.83 -3.63
C GLY A 186 -10.16 7.64 -2.97
N LEU A 187 -11.32 7.02 -2.95
CA LEU A 187 -12.50 7.50 -2.27
C LEU A 187 -13.32 6.33 -1.74
N ALA A 188 -14.07 6.57 -0.69
CA ALA A 188 -15.15 5.71 -0.24
C ALA A 188 -16.46 6.52 -0.27
N THR A 189 -17.55 5.95 -0.78
CA THR A 189 -18.85 6.65 -0.81
C THR A 189 -20.01 5.70 -0.58
N ASN A 190 -21.06 6.18 0.05
CA ASN A 190 -22.35 5.49 0.20
C ASN A 190 -23.44 6.10 -0.74
N GLY A 191 -23.04 6.98 -1.67
CA GLY A 191 -23.92 7.73 -2.56
C GLY A 191 -24.50 9.03 -2.00
N ILE A 192 -24.31 9.31 -0.70
CA ILE A 192 -24.64 10.59 -0.06
C ILE A 192 -23.35 11.26 0.41
N ASP A 193 -22.59 10.54 1.23
CA ASP A 193 -21.33 10.98 1.80
C ASP A 193 -20.16 10.44 0.99
N THR A 194 -19.06 11.18 0.99
CA THR A 194 -17.81 10.77 0.35
C THR A 194 -16.63 11.06 1.27
N ILE A 195 -15.81 10.03 1.49
CA ILE A 195 -14.54 10.11 2.19
C ILE A 195 -13.44 10.02 1.14
N PHE A 196 -12.66 11.07 1.00
CA PHE A 196 -11.47 11.11 0.15
C PHE A 196 -10.29 10.47 0.88
N ILE A 197 -9.55 9.64 0.15
CA ILE A 197 -8.42 8.86 0.67
C ILE A 197 -7.17 9.36 -0.03
N LYS A 198 -6.33 10.07 0.72
CA LYS A 198 -5.11 10.68 0.21
C LYS A 198 -3.88 9.99 0.80
N PRO A 199 -2.88 9.64 -0.01
CA PRO A 199 -1.66 9.03 0.48
C PRO A 199 -0.85 10.06 1.28
N LEU A 200 -0.43 9.67 2.47
CA LEU A 200 0.52 10.41 3.28
C LEU A 200 1.90 9.81 3.05
N SER A 201 2.80 10.61 2.51
CA SER A 201 4.18 10.21 2.29
C SER A 201 5.12 11.01 3.17
N ILE A 202 5.99 10.30 3.89
CA ILE A 202 7.09 10.92 4.63
C ILE A 202 8.28 11.10 3.70
N LYS A 203 8.79 12.33 3.70
CA LYS A 203 10.15 12.64 3.22
C LYS A 203 11.13 12.80 4.37
N ASN A 204 10.60 13.09 5.56
CA ASN A 204 11.38 13.30 6.78
C ASN A 204 11.05 12.18 7.78
N THR A 205 12.07 11.55 8.35
CA THR A 205 11.94 10.52 9.38
C THR A 205 12.44 11.06 10.71
N ALA A 206 11.75 10.72 11.80
CA ALA A 206 12.29 10.92 13.14
C ALA A 206 13.20 9.74 13.47
N LEU A 207 14.48 10.00 13.73
CA LEU A 207 15.40 9.00 14.28
C LEU A 207 15.13 8.82 15.78
N PRO A 208 15.52 7.69 16.41
CA PRO A 208 15.34 7.45 17.84
C PRO A 208 15.99 8.50 18.75
N ASP A 209 16.93 9.30 18.23
CA ASP A 209 17.60 10.40 18.93
C ASP A 209 16.83 11.74 18.83
N GLY A 210 15.64 11.75 18.23
CA GLY A 210 14.82 12.94 18.03
C GLY A 210 15.26 13.82 16.85
N LYS A 211 16.31 13.45 16.10
CA LYS A 211 16.73 14.20 14.92
C LYS A 211 15.88 13.83 13.71
N THR A 212 15.48 14.84 12.95
CA THR A 212 14.80 14.66 11.68
C THR A 212 15.80 14.35 10.57
N GLY A 213 15.79 13.14 10.04
CA GLY A 213 16.48 12.75 8.82
C GLY A 213 15.59 12.98 7.59
N LYS A 214 16.19 13.17 6.41
CA LYS A 214 15.44 13.28 5.14
C LYS A 214 15.77 12.07 4.26
N LEU A 215 14.75 11.33 3.87
CA LEU A 215 14.91 10.20 2.96
C LEU A 215 15.20 10.69 1.53
N PRO A 216 16.05 9.98 0.78
CA PRO A 216 16.35 10.31 -0.61
C PRO A 216 15.15 10.10 -1.55
N PHE A 217 14.15 9.34 -1.11
CA PHE A 217 12.88 9.10 -1.82
C PHE A 217 11.69 9.32 -0.88
N LYS A 218 10.52 9.61 -1.45
CA LYS A 218 9.26 9.64 -0.70
C LYS A 218 8.83 8.22 -0.37
N LEU A 219 8.31 8.00 0.82
CA LEU A 219 7.89 6.70 1.29
C LEU A 219 6.46 6.79 1.82
N LEU A 220 5.57 5.91 1.34
CA LEU A 220 4.16 5.90 1.73
C LEU A 220 4.03 5.46 3.20
N SER A 221 3.78 6.41 4.08
CA SER A 221 3.63 6.18 5.52
C SER A 221 2.20 5.91 5.96
N GLY A 222 1.19 6.29 5.17
CA GLY A 222 -0.19 6.21 5.62
C GLY A 222 -1.20 6.77 4.64
N TYR A 223 -2.42 6.92 5.12
CA TYR A 223 -3.52 7.55 4.39
C TYR A 223 -4.25 8.54 5.29
N GLU A 224 -4.60 9.68 4.71
CA GLU A 224 -5.53 10.65 5.29
C GLU A 224 -6.93 10.37 4.73
N LEU A 225 -7.89 10.23 5.63
CA LEU A 225 -9.31 10.12 5.33
C LEU A 225 -9.95 11.48 5.62
N SER A 226 -10.55 12.10 4.61
CA SER A 226 -11.14 13.44 4.70
C SER A 226 -12.53 13.50 4.07
N THR A 227 -13.42 14.29 4.64
CA THR A 227 -14.72 14.65 4.07
C THR A 227 -14.66 16.08 3.51
N SER A 228 -15.80 16.65 3.10
CA SER A 228 -15.90 18.08 2.76
C SER A 228 -15.50 19.00 3.91
N ASP A 229 -15.70 18.52 5.15
CA ASP A 229 -15.63 19.36 6.35
C ASP A 229 -14.25 19.28 7.03
N GLY A 230 -13.41 18.32 6.64
CA GLY A 230 -12.04 18.19 7.13
C GLY A 230 -11.53 16.77 7.20
N VAL A 231 -10.41 16.59 7.90
CA VAL A 231 -9.79 15.28 8.13
C VAL A 231 -10.54 14.57 9.24
N VAL A 232 -11.04 13.37 8.95
CA VAL A 232 -11.79 12.54 9.90
C VAL A 232 -10.94 11.44 10.51
N ALA A 233 -9.95 10.93 9.77
CA ALA A 233 -9.04 9.92 10.30
C ALA A 233 -7.70 9.87 9.56
N ILE A 234 -6.70 9.30 10.22
CA ILE A 234 -5.39 8.99 9.63
C ILE A 234 -5.07 7.51 9.88
N ILE A 235 -4.72 6.79 8.82
CA ILE A 235 -4.27 5.40 8.86
C ILE A 235 -2.75 5.41 8.75
N ASP A 236 -2.07 5.01 9.82
CA ASP A 236 -0.63 4.82 9.86
C ASP A 236 -0.30 3.39 9.42
N MET A 237 0.32 3.25 8.25
CA MET A 237 0.69 1.95 7.68
C MET A 237 2.00 1.40 8.28
N ILE A 238 2.79 2.24 8.95
CA ILE A 238 4.08 1.86 9.52
C ILE A 238 3.86 1.22 10.89
N ASP A 239 3.31 2.00 11.82
CA ASP A 239 3.05 1.56 13.19
C ASP A 239 1.67 0.89 13.34
N ARG A 240 0.88 0.79 12.25
CA ARG A 240 -0.43 0.12 12.21
C ARG A 240 -1.42 0.74 13.19
N ASN A 241 -1.45 2.06 13.22
CA ASN A 241 -2.35 2.83 14.06
C ASN A 241 -3.46 3.44 13.22
N ILE A 242 -4.64 3.59 13.81
CA ILE A 242 -5.73 4.40 13.26
C ILE A 242 -5.95 5.55 14.22
N TRP A 243 -5.90 6.77 13.70
CA TRP A 243 -6.20 7.99 14.44
C TRP A 243 -7.57 8.47 14.05
N PHE A 244 -8.48 8.54 15.00
CA PHE A 244 -9.86 8.99 14.79
C PHE A 244 -10.03 10.40 15.31
N TYR A 245 -10.69 11.26 14.55
CA TYR A 245 -11.19 12.51 15.08
C TYR A 245 -12.14 12.26 16.27
N ASN A 246 -11.95 12.98 17.38
CA ASN A 246 -12.63 12.67 18.63
C ASN A 246 -14.16 12.79 18.54
N GLU A 247 -14.64 13.75 17.76
CA GLU A 247 -16.07 14.06 17.62
C GLU A 247 -16.81 13.14 16.64
N LEU A 248 -16.14 12.15 16.06
CA LEU A 248 -16.82 11.13 15.26
C LEU A 248 -17.81 10.33 16.12
N ASP A 249 -19.03 10.20 15.61
CA ASP A 249 -20.08 9.36 16.17
C ASP A 249 -19.75 7.87 16.03
N ALA A 250 -20.52 7.02 16.71
CA ALA A 250 -20.27 5.58 16.72
C ALA A 250 -20.37 4.97 15.30
N THR A 251 -21.36 5.40 14.52
CA THR A 251 -21.56 4.93 13.14
C THR A 251 -20.43 5.38 12.22
N GLY A 252 -20.00 6.64 12.31
CA GLY A 252 -18.84 7.15 11.58
C GLY A 252 -17.55 6.41 11.95
N LYS A 253 -17.33 6.15 13.25
CA LYS A 253 -16.19 5.34 13.71
C LYS A 253 -16.22 3.93 13.14
N LEU A 254 -17.37 3.26 13.14
CA LEU A 254 -17.51 1.90 12.57
C LEU A 254 -17.22 1.87 11.06
N ASN A 255 -17.74 2.82 10.30
CA ASN A 255 -17.51 2.90 8.84
C ASN A 255 -16.05 3.21 8.52
N ILE A 256 -15.44 4.18 9.21
CA ILE A 256 -14.02 4.52 9.06
C ILE A 256 -13.13 3.34 9.47
N SER A 257 -13.48 2.66 10.56
CA SER A 257 -12.83 1.43 11.01
C SER A 257 -12.87 0.34 9.94
N ALA A 258 -14.01 0.17 9.25
CA ALA A 258 -14.15 -0.80 8.16
C ALA A 258 -13.28 -0.44 6.94
N ILE A 259 -13.24 0.84 6.56
CA ILE A 259 -12.36 1.34 5.49
C ILE A 259 -10.89 1.12 5.87
N ALA A 260 -10.49 1.51 7.08
CA ALA A 260 -9.12 1.40 7.56
C ALA A 260 -8.65 -0.05 7.65
N THR A 261 -9.47 -0.94 8.20
CA THR A 261 -9.16 -2.37 8.24
C THR A 261 -9.11 -2.98 6.85
N ALA A 262 -9.94 -2.53 5.89
CA ALA A 262 -9.86 -2.99 4.51
C ALA A 262 -8.52 -2.59 3.87
N ILE A 263 -8.07 -1.36 4.10
CA ILE A 263 -6.79 -0.84 3.61
C ILE A 263 -5.60 -1.58 4.24
N LEU A 264 -5.66 -1.89 5.54
CA LEU A 264 -4.62 -2.62 6.27
C LEU A 264 -4.56 -4.11 5.89
N ALA A 265 -5.70 -4.71 5.53
CA ALA A 265 -5.80 -6.12 5.15
C ALA A 265 -5.23 -6.45 3.76
N ARG A 266 -4.85 -5.42 2.99
CA ARG A 266 -4.34 -5.55 1.62
C ARG A 266 -3.13 -6.47 1.55
N LYS A 267 -3.01 -7.17 0.42
CA LYS A 267 -1.96 -8.20 0.24
C LYS A 267 -1.11 -8.00 -1.02
N VAL A 268 -1.70 -7.49 -2.10
CA VAL A 268 -0.97 -7.30 -3.37
C VAL A 268 -0.10 -6.05 -3.25
N HIS A 269 -0.70 -4.94 -2.80
CA HIS A 269 0.03 -3.73 -2.47
C HIS A 269 0.37 -3.69 -0.96
N ASP A 270 1.14 -4.67 -0.50
CA ASP A 270 1.69 -4.67 0.87
C ASP A 270 2.93 -3.77 0.90
N ALA A 271 2.80 -2.58 1.46
CA ALA A 271 3.95 -1.79 1.85
C ALA A 271 4.69 -2.56 2.97
N LYS A 272 5.70 -3.34 2.58
CA LYS A 272 6.51 -4.16 3.50
C LYS A 272 7.40 -3.26 4.37
N TRP A 273 6.80 -2.76 5.45
CA TRP A 273 7.47 -2.31 6.67
C TRP A 273 7.83 -3.48 7.57
#